data_AF-A0A6G1U027-F1
#
_entry.id   AF-A0A6G1U027-F1
#
_cell.length_a   1.000
_cell.length_b   1.000
_cell.length_c   1.000
_cell.angle_alpha   90.00
_cell.angle_beta   90.00
_cell.angle_gamma   90.00
#
_symmetry.space_group_name_H-M   'P 1'
#
loop_
_entity.id
_entity.type
_entity.pdbx_description
1 polymer ?
#
loop_
_entity_poly.entity_id
_entity_poly.type
_entity_poly.pdbx_seq_one_letter_code
_entity_poly.pdbx_strand_id
1 'polypeptide(L)'
;MEKEFEDYWLKHQKRLILKSPKNLREEYLESTRLDTPMDWVCFVLPIAVGIILQPRLNFESEILSWGVVLLVVVVLFALLQMVKPYLQKKKTTIQALDAIKNFYYERYKKYGLDKIESWS
;
A
#
# COMPACT_ATOMS: atom_id res chain seq x y z
N MET A 1 -3.54 -20.80 -14.70
CA MET A 1 -4.60 -20.07 -15.43
C MET A 1 -4.37 -20.26 -16.92
N GLU A 2 -5.43 -20.42 -17.69
CA GLU A 2 -5.34 -20.57 -19.15
C GLU A 2 -4.87 -19.26 -19.78
N LYS A 3 -4.02 -19.35 -20.82
CA LYS A 3 -3.41 -18.17 -21.46
C LYS A 3 -4.46 -17.21 -22.05
N GLU A 4 -5.59 -17.73 -22.52
CA GLU A 4 -6.69 -16.93 -23.07
C GLU A 4 -7.35 -16.04 -22.01
N PHE A 5 -7.56 -16.55 -20.81
CA PHE A 5 -8.09 -15.76 -19.69
C PHE A 5 -7.08 -14.73 -19.19
N GLU A 6 -5.80 -15.09 -19.11
CA GLU A 6 -4.72 -14.16 -18.75
C GLU A 6 -4.65 -12.96 -19.71
N ASP A 7 -4.68 -13.23 -21.02
CA ASP A 7 -4.60 -12.18 -22.05
C ASP A 7 -5.86 -11.31 -22.05
N TYR A 8 -7.04 -11.92 -21.86
CA TYR A 8 -8.30 -11.20 -21.70
C TYR A 8 -8.32 -10.32 -20.44
N TRP A 9 -7.85 -10.88 -19.32
CA TRP A 9 -7.75 -10.18 -18.03
C TRP A 9 -6.83 -8.97 -18.16
N LEU A 10 -5.63 -9.13 -18.71
CA LEU A 10 -4.69 -8.02 -18.93
C LEU A 10 -5.28 -6.91 -19.81
N LYS A 11 -6.05 -7.29 -20.84
CA LYS A 11 -6.69 -6.34 -21.76
C LYS A 11 -7.87 -5.58 -21.15
N HIS A 12 -8.61 -6.19 -20.21
CA HIS A 12 -9.88 -5.63 -19.68
C HIS A 12 -9.91 -5.39 -18.16
N GLN A 13 -8.78 -5.57 -17.45
CA GLN A 13 -8.68 -5.51 -15.99
C GLN A 13 -9.40 -4.30 -15.37
N LYS A 14 -9.16 -3.09 -15.89
CA LYS A 14 -9.76 -1.86 -15.34
C LYS A 14 -11.29 -1.88 -15.39
N ARG A 15 -11.86 -2.43 -16.45
CA ARG A 15 -13.32 -2.50 -16.63
C ARG A 15 -13.94 -3.58 -15.74
N LEU A 16 -13.28 -4.74 -15.65
CA LEU A 16 -13.71 -5.86 -14.81
C LEU A 16 -13.69 -5.51 -13.32
N ILE A 17 -12.69 -4.76 -12.85
CA ILE A 17 -12.64 -4.25 -11.47
C ILE A 17 -13.80 -3.27 -11.19
N LEU A 18 -14.13 -2.39 -12.13
CA LEU A 18 -15.24 -1.43 -11.97
C LEU A 18 -16.62 -2.09 -11.95
N LYS A 19 -16.80 -3.15 -12.74
CA LYS A 19 -18.02 -3.95 -12.83
C LYS A 19 -18.10 -5.09 -11.79
N SER A 20 -17.04 -5.32 -11.03
CA SER A 20 -17.00 -6.30 -9.94
C SER A 20 -18.08 -5.98 -8.88
N PRO A 21 -18.69 -7.01 -8.25
CA PRO A 21 -19.71 -6.80 -7.22
C PRO A 21 -19.20 -5.88 -6.09
N LYS A 22 -20.13 -5.10 -5.52
CA LYS A 22 -19.81 -3.96 -4.63
C LYS A 22 -18.89 -4.35 -3.47
N ASN A 23 -19.06 -5.54 -2.89
CA ASN A 23 -18.20 -6.07 -1.84
C ASN A 23 -16.73 -6.17 -2.23
N LEU A 24 -16.42 -6.74 -3.40
CA LEU A 24 -15.05 -6.89 -3.89
C LEU A 24 -14.46 -5.56 -4.38
N ARG A 25 -15.32 -4.71 -4.94
CA ARG A 25 -14.90 -3.37 -5.39
C ARG A 25 -14.61 -2.44 -4.22
N GLU A 26 -15.37 -2.52 -3.14
CA GLU A 26 -15.12 -1.77 -1.90
C GLU A 26 -13.85 -2.25 -1.22
N GLU A 27 -13.60 -3.57 -1.17
CA GLU A 27 -12.34 -4.13 -0.64
C GLU A 27 -11.14 -3.73 -1.51
N TYR A 28 -11.30 -3.69 -2.84
CA TYR A 28 -10.30 -3.14 -3.75
C TYR A 28 -10.12 -1.62 -3.54
N LEU A 29 -11.19 -0.84 -3.45
CA LEU A 29 -11.11 0.61 -3.25
C LEU A 29 -10.52 0.97 -1.88
N GLU A 30 -10.83 0.26 -0.81
CA GLU A 30 -10.19 0.42 0.50
C GLU A 30 -8.71 0.04 0.47
N SER A 31 -8.34 -1.01 -0.27
CA SER A 31 -6.94 -1.39 -0.46
C SER A 31 -6.17 -0.39 -1.33
N THR A 32 -6.85 0.26 -2.29
CA THR A 32 -6.27 1.27 -3.20
C THR A 32 -6.32 2.67 -2.60
N ARG A 33 -7.16 2.90 -1.58
CA ARG A 33 -7.25 4.15 -0.80
C ARG A 33 -6.06 4.25 0.13
N LEU A 34 -4.91 4.46 -0.50
CA LEU A 34 -3.63 4.82 0.07
C LEU A 34 -3.38 6.30 -0.24
N ASP A 35 -4.22 7.19 0.30
CA ASP A 35 -3.83 8.58 0.49
C ASP A 35 -3.21 8.67 1.88
N THR A 36 -1.89 8.55 1.93
CA THR A 36 -1.10 7.82 2.93
C THR A 36 -0.98 8.49 4.31
N PRO A 37 -1.85 8.18 5.31
CA PRO A 37 -1.62 8.63 6.69
C PRO A 37 -0.33 8.04 7.26
N MET A 38 0.08 6.86 6.79
CA MET A 38 1.30 6.19 7.25
C MET A 38 2.58 6.90 6.78
N ASP A 39 2.56 7.54 5.62
CA ASP A 39 3.68 8.35 5.15
C ASP A 39 3.78 9.61 5.98
N TRP A 40 2.64 10.25 6.24
CA TRP A 40 2.54 11.39 7.16
C TRP A 40 3.06 11.04 8.56
N VAL A 41 2.67 9.88 9.10
CA VAL A 41 3.16 9.38 10.39
C VAL A 41 4.66 9.13 10.35
N CYS A 42 5.20 8.54 9.27
CA CYS A 42 6.64 8.33 9.13
C CYS A 42 7.44 9.62 8.98
N PHE A 43 6.83 10.72 8.52
CA PHE A 43 7.46 12.04 8.49
C PHE A 43 7.37 12.76 9.84
N VAL A 44 6.22 12.71 10.51
CA VAL A 44 5.98 13.43 11.77
C VAL A 44 6.67 12.78 12.96
N LEU A 45 6.75 11.44 13.00
CA LEU A 45 7.28 10.70 14.14
C LEU A 45 8.77 11.01 14.42
N PRO A 46 9.69 11.01 13.42
CA PRO A 46 11.07 11.42 13.64
C PRO A 46 11.22 12.85 14.14
N ILE A 47 10.40 13.78 13.61
CA ILE A 47 10.44 15.20 14.01
C ILE A 47 10.01 15.35 15.47
N ALA A 48 8.92 14.70 15.88
CA ALA A 48 8.44 14.72 17.25
C ALA A 48 9.47 14.12 18.23
N VAL A 49 10.12 13.01 17.84
CA VAL A 49 11.22 12.40 18.62
C VAL A 49 12.38 13.38 18.75
N GLY A 50 12.77 14.08 17.68
CA GLY A 50 13.81 15.10 17.72
C GLY A 50 13.52 16.24 18.70
N ILE A 51 12.29 16.76 18.70
CA ILE A 51 11.85 17.84 19.61
C ILE A 51 11.87 17.37 21.07
N ILE A 52 11.45 16.13 21.35
CA ILE A 52 11.45 15.56 22.71
C ILE A 52 12.88 15.27 23.19
N LEU A 53 13.76 14.84 22.28
CA LEU A 53 15.15 14.48 22.58
C LEU A 53 16.04 15.72 22.78
N GLN A 54 15.78 16.81 22.06
CA GLN A 54 16.55 18.05 22.14
C GLN A 54 16.78 18.54 23.60
N PRO A 55 15.75 18.72 24.46
CA PRO A 55 15.95 19.18 25.84
C PRO A 55 16.53 18.10 26.78
N ARG A 56 16.58 16.83 26.35
CA ARG A 56 17.19 15.74 27.12
C ARG A 56 18.70 15.66 26.91
N LEU A 57 19.22 16.27 25.86
CA LEU A 57 20.63 16.29 25.52
C LEU A 57 21.31 17.48 26.21
N ASN A 58 21.89 17.21 27.38
CA ASN A 58 22.64 18.18 28.17
C ASN A 58 24.07 18.36 27.62
N PHE A 59 24.20 18.84 26.39
CA PHE A 59 25.50 19.25 25.85
C PHE A 59 25.78 20.71 26.19
N GLU A 60 27.03 21.02 26.54
CA GLU A 60 27.46 22.42 26.77
C GLU A 60 27.45 23.26 25.50
N SER A 61 27.61 22.62 24.34
CA SER A 61 27.63 23.29 23.03
C SER A 61 26.29 23.09 22.31
N GLU A 62 25.53 24.18 22.16
CA GLU A 62 24.22 24.16 21.49
C GLU A 62 24.31 23.64 20.05
N ILE A 63 25.31 24.09 19.28
CA ILE A 63 25.52 23.66 17.87
C ILE A 63 25.74 22.15 17.77
N LEU A 64 26.45 21.58 18.74
CA LEU A 64 26.77 20.15 18.79
C LEU A 64 25.53 19.33 19.15
N SER A 65 24.71 19.84 20.08
CA SER A 65 23.40 19.26 20.42
C SER A 65 22.46 19.21 19.20
N TRP A 66 22.31 20.33 18.48
CA TRP A 66 21.48 20.41 17.28
C TRP A 66 21.97 19.48 16.17
N GLY A 67 23.29 19.37 15.96
CA GLY A 67 23.88 18.44 15.00
C GLY A 67 23.56 16.98 15.33
N VAL A 68 23.65 16.61 16.61
CA VAL A 68 23.31 15.25 17.09
C VAL A 68 21.82 14.96 16.92
N VAL A 69 20.94 15.89 17.29
CA VAL A 69 19.49 15.73 17.09
C VAL A 69 19.15 15.54 15.62
N LEU A 70 19.72 16.36 14.72
CA LEU A 70 19.48 16.25 13.29
C LEU A 70 19.93 14.89 12.76
N LEU A 71 21.12 14.43 13.16
CA LEU A 71 21.64 13.12 12.76
C LEU A 71 20.73 11.99 13.25
N VAL A 72 20.26 12.03 14.49
CA VAL A 72 19.33 11.05 15.05
C VAL A 72 18.01 11.03 14.28
N VAL A 73 17.43 12.20 13.98
CA VAL A 73 16.18 12.31 13.20
C VAL A 73 16.34 11.72 11.80
N VAL A 74 17.46 12.00 11.12
CA VAL A 74 17.74 11.47 9.78
C VAL A 74 17.88 9.95 9.80
N VAL A 75 18.62 9.40 10.77
CA VAL A 75 18.78 7.94 10.91
C VAL A 75 17.44 7.28 11.24
N LEU A 76 16.66 7.87 12.16
CA LEU A 76 15.34 7.34 12.53
C LEU A 76 14.39 7.36 11.33
N PHE A 77 14.41 8.43 10.54
CA PHE A 77 13.63 8.54 9.30
C PHE A 77 14.05 7.47 8.29
N ALA A 78 15.35 7.26 8.06
CA ALA A 78 15.85 6.22 7.16
C ALA A 78 15.41 4.81 7.61
N LEU A 79 15.48 4.52 8.92
CA LEU A 79 14.99 3.26 9.49
C LEU A 79 13.49 3.09 9.30
N LEU A 80 12.68 4.14 9.52
CA LEU A 80 11.24 4.08 9.25
C LEU A 80 10.95 3.83 7.78
N GLN A 81 11.68 4.44 6.85
CA GLN A 81 11.55 4.17 5.41
C GLN A 81 11.93 2.73 5.05
N MET A 82 12.91 2.14 5.73
CA MET A 82 13.23 0.71 5.57
C MET A 82 12.19 -0.22 6.20
N VAL A 83 11.54 0.20 7.28
CA VAL A 83 10.51 -0.59 7.98
C VAL A 83 9.13 -0.45 7.31
N LYS A 84 8.86 0.65 6.59
CA LYS A 84 7.63 0.85 5.78
C LYS A 84 7.25 -0.37 4.94
N PRO A 85 8.12 -0.94 4.08
CA PRO A 85 7.76 -2.11 3.28
C PRO A 85 7.42 -3.35 4.12
N TYR A 86 7.94 -3.45 5.35
CA TYR A 86 7.66 -4.56 6.27
C TYR A 86 6.37 -4.36 7.08
N LEU A 87 6.05 -3.12 7.49
CA LEU A 87 4.80 -2.79 8.19
C LEU A 87 3.62 -2.62 7.23
N GLN A 88 3.88 -2.29 5.96
CA GLN A 88 2.89 -2.28 4.87
C GLN A 88 2.51 -3.69 4.40
N LYS A 89 2.71 -4.74 5.21
CA LYS A 89 1.95 -6.01 5.18
C LYS A 89 0.43 -5.82 5.37
N LYS A 90 -0.15 -4.70 4.94
CA LYS A 90 -1.59 -4.61 4.68
C LYS A 90 -1.90 -5.58 3.56
N LYS A 91 -3.02 -6.31 3.67
CA LYS A 91 -3.62 -7.09 2.58
C LYS A 91 -3.55 -6.25 1.31
N THR A 92 -2.58 -6.58 0.46
CA THR A 92 -2.17 -5.70 -0.62
C THR A 92 -3.31 -5.61 -1.61
N THR A 93 -3.42 -4.51 -2.34
CA THR A 93 -4.18 -4.43 -3.59
C THR A 93 -4.02 -5.69 -4.44
N ILE A 94 -2.87 -6.37 -4.36
CA ILE A 94 -2.58 -7.69 -4.95
C ILE A 94 -3.49 -8.81 -4.42
N GLN A 95 -3.75 -8.92 -3.11
CA GLN A 95 -4.68 -9.92 -2.56
C GLN A 95 -6.14 -9.62 -2.93
N ALA A 96 -6.55 -8.35 -2.91
CA ALA A 96 -7.88 -7.96 -3.37
C ALA A 96 -8.04 -8.20 -4.88
N LEU A 97 -6.99 -7.92 -5.66
CA LEU A 97 -6.94 -8.20 -7.09
C LEU A 97 -6.93 -9.70 -7.37
N ASP A 98 -6.20 -10.51 -6.60
CA ASP A 98 -6.21 -11.97 -6.69
C ASP A 98 -7.58 -12.55 -6.32
N ALA A 99 -8.28 -11.98 -5.34
CA ALA A 99 -9.64 -12.37 -5.01
C ALA A 99 -10.61 -12.08 -6.17
N ILE A 100 -10.50 -10.90 -6.79
CA ILE A 100 -11.30 -10.55 -7.98
C ILE A 100 -10.92 -11.45 -9.17
N LYS A 101 -9.63 -11.68 -9.40
CA LYS A 101 -9.12 -12.54 -10.49
C LYS A 101 -9.61 -13.98 -10.32
N ASN A 102 -9.55 -14.53 -9.12
CA ASN A 102 -10.08 -15.86 -8.80
C ASN A 102 -11.60 -15.93 -8.99
N PHE A 103 -12.35 -14.91 -8.59
CA PHE A 103 -13.80 -14.85 -8.83
C PHE A 103 -14.14 -14.93 -10.31
N TYR A 104 -13.46 -14.16 -11.16
CA TYR A 104 -13.66 -14.21 -12.61
C TYR A 104 -13.13 -15.51 -13.24
N TYR A 105 -12.06 -16.10 -12.68
CA TYR A 105 -11.51 -17.36 -13.15
C TYR A 105 -12.42 -18.56 -12.86
N GLU A 106 -13.02 -18.64 -11.66
CA GLU A 106 -14.03 -19.66 -11.35
C GLU A 106 -15.25 -19.54 -12.25
N ARG A 107 -15.65 -18.31 -12.56
CA ARG A 107 -16.79 -18.03 -13.44
C ARG A 107 -16.48 -18.38 -14.89
N TYR A 108 -15.27 -18.08 -15.35
CA TYR A 108 -14.75 -18.52 -16.65
C TYR A 108 -14.81 -20.05 -16.78
N LYS A 109 -14.31 -20.77 -15.78
CA LYS A 109 -14.32 -22.24 -15.76
C LYS A 109 -15.74 -22.83 -15.82
N LYS A 110 -16.75 -22.10 -15.30
CA LYS A 110 -18.14 -22.57 -15.22
C LYS A 110 -19.01 -22.21 -16.43
N TYR A 111 -18.71 -21.11 -17.13
CA TYR A 111 -19.58 -20.58 -18.18
C TYR A 111 -18.89 -20.25 -19.51
N GLY A 112 -17.56 -20.38 -19.60
CA GLY A 112 -16.78 -19.99 -20.78
C GLY A 112 -16.63 -18.47 -20.94
N LEU A 113 -15.77 -18.07 -21.88
CA LEU A 113 -15.37 -16.67 -22.09
C LEU A 113 -16.53 -15.80 -22.64
N ASP A 114 -17.44 -16.38 -23.43
CA ASP A 114 -18.61 -15.70 -24.03
C ASP A 114 -19.55 -15.06 -22.99
N LYS A 115 -19.68 -15.72 -21.83
CA LYS A 115 -20.51 -15.23 -20.73
C LYS A 115 -19.83 -14.13 -19.90
N ILE A 116 -18.53 -13.92 -20.04
CA ILE A 116 -17.82 -12.82 -19.37
C ILE A 116 -17.92 -11.54 -20.22
N GLU A 117 -17.85 -11.68 -21.54
CA GLU A 117 -17.93 -10.58 -22.49
C GLU A 117 -19.30 -9.87 -22.47
N SER A 118 -20.38 -10.63 -22.34
CA SER A 118 -21.76 -10.08 -22.21
C SER A 118 -22.02 -9.27 -20.93
N TRP A 119 -21.12 -9.35 -19.94
CA TRP A 119 -21.18 -8.56 -18.71
C TRP A 119 -20.17 -7.40 -18.72
N SER A 120 -19.22 -7.38 -19.67
CA SER A 120 -18.24 -6.31 -19.90
C SER A 120 -18.84 -5.05 -20.49
#